data_AF-A0A140KNR4-F1
#
_entry.id   AF-A0A140KNR4-F1
#
_cell.length_a   1.000
_cell.length_b   1.000
_cell.length_c   1.000
_cell.angle_alpha   90.00
_cell.angle_beta   90.00
_cell.angle_gamma   90.00
#
_symmetry.space_group_name_H-M   'P 1'
#
loop_
_entity.id
_entity.type
_entity.pdbx_description
1 polymer ?
#
loop_
_entity_poly.entity_id
_entity_poly.type
_entity_poly.pdbx_seq_one_letter_code
_entity_poly.pdbx_strand_id
1 'polypeptide(L)'
;MFLFKKLIQALAVAFPFIWSTQAVRLDNDLLIWEHGMPHQETFEKLKQAIVEASQHDPDPDNQLSDVIHQFFTDMRLAGRMDVSVESMPYPVTGLEWNTWYPFYLRRLEADAKAAHEAALQTHAEAARMEADRRGH
;
A
#
# COMPACT_ATOMS: atom_id res chain seq x y z
N MET A 1 34.49 21.52 -7.06
CA MET A 1 34.29 20.29 -6.25
C MET A 1 33.15 20.43 -5.21
N PHE A 2 32.07 21.17 -5.51
CA PHE A 2 30.93 21.37 -4.60
C PHE A 2 29.56 21.00 -5.21
N LEU A 3 29.49 20.83 -6.54
CA LEU A 3 28.24 20.52 -7.26
C LEU A 3 27.91 19.02 -7.31
N PHE A 4 28.91 18.13 -7.21
CA PHE A 4 28.68 16.68 -7.16
C PHE A 4 28.10 16.20 -5.83
N LYS A 5 28.33 16.92 -4.72
CA LYS A 5 27.77 16.56 -3.40
C LYS A 5 26.27 16.86 -3.29
N LYS A 6 25.76 17.84 -4.04
CA LYS A 6 24.31 18.14 -4.06
C LYS A 6 23.50 17.21 -4.96
N LEU A 7 24.10 16.67 -6.03
CA LEU A 7 23.46 15.65 -6.86
C LEU A 7 23.24 14.33 -6.10
N ILE A 8 24.19 13.95 -5.23
CA ILE A 8 24.06 12.75 -4.39
C ILE A 8 23.07 12.99 -3.24
N GLN A 9 22.97 14.22 -2.70
CA GLN A 9 21.99 14.54 -1.66
C GLN A 9 20.55 14.64 -2.19
N ALA A 10 20.34 14.95 -3.47
CA ALA A 10 19.02 14.86 -4.10
C ALA A 10 18.61 13.43 -4.49
N LEU A 11 19.56 12.49 -4.51
CA LEU A 11 19.32 11.05 -4.75
C LEU A 11 18.73 10.34 -3.51
N ALA A 12 18.71 11.00 -2.35
CA ALA A 12 18.22 10.43 -1.09
C ALA A 12 16.70 10.46 -0.92
N VAL A 13 15.92 10.91 -1.91
CA VAL A 13 14.44 10.97 -1.81
C VAL A 13 13.76 9.67 -2.29
N ALA A 14 14.51 8.68 -2.78
CA ALA A 14 13.93 7.44 -3.30
C ALA A 14 14.12 6.23 -2.36
N PHE A 15 13.93 6.40 -1.05
CA PHE A 15 13.69 5.26 -0.17
C PHE A 15 12.56 5.57 0.81
N PRO A 16 11.43 4.87 0.63
CA PRO A 16 10.79 4.25 1.76
C PRO A 16 10.76 2.74 1.54
N PHE A 17 11.26 2.04 2.56
CA PHE A 17 10.82 0.72 2.98
C PHE A 17 10.93 -0.43 1.98
N ILE A 18 12.00 -1.20 2.14
CA ILE A 18 11.92 -2.66 2.01
C ILE A 18 10.97 -3.11 3.13
N TRP A 19 9.66 -3.03 2.92
CA TRP A 19 8.73 -3.76 3.76
C TRP A 19 9.15 -5.23 3.68
N SER A 20 9.30 -5.90 4.81
CA SER A 20 9.30 -7.36 4.82
C SER A 20 7.94 -7.78 4.25
N THR A 21 7.93 -8.19 2.99
CA THR A 21 6.73 -8.44 2.16
C THR A 21 5.92 -9.65 2.59
N GLN A 22 6.06 -10.09 3.84
CA GLN A 22 5.22 -11.14 4.37
C GLN A 22 3.83 -10.55 4.60
N ALA A 23 2.95 -10.80 3.63
CA ALA A 23 1.54 -10.52 3.76
C ALA A 23 1.06 -11.13 5.07
N VAL A 24 0.69 -10.27 6.03
CA VAL A 24 0.09 -10.68 7.30
C VAL A 24 -1.12 -11.54 6.98
N ARG A 25 -1.09 -12.77 7.49
CA ARG A 25 -2.19 -13.71 7.29
C ARG A 25 -3.08 -13.74 8.51
N LEU A 26 -4.37 -13.60 8.27
CA LEU A 26 -5.42 -13.73 9.28
C LEU A 26 -6.00 -15.15 9.24
N ASP A 27 -6.74 -15.52 10.29
CA ASP A 27 -7.62 -16.69 10.21
C ASP A 27 -8.64 -16.48 9.08
N ASN A 28 -8.80 -17.47 8.19
CA ASN A 28 -9.70 -17.36 7.04
C ASN A 28 -11.15 -17.15 7.47
N ASP A 29 -11.55 -17.70 8.63
CA ASP A 29 -12.92 -17.63 9.13
C ASP A 29 -13.14 -16.41 10.04
N LEU A 30 -12.13 -15.57 10.25
CA LEU A 30 -12.25 -14.33 11.00
C LEU A 30 -13.28 -13.41 10.35
N LEU A 31 -14.39 -13.17 11.03
CA LEU A 31 -15.40 -12.21 10.59
C LEU A 31 -14.86 -10.77 10.70
N ILE A 32 -14.58 -10.15 9.55
CA ILE A 32 -14.15 -8.75 9.46
C ILE A 32 -15.37 -7.83 9.35
N TRP A 33 -16.30 -8.15 8.47
CA TRP A 33 -17.50 -7.35 8.23
C TRP A 33 -18.71 -8.24 7.88
N GLU A 34 -19.87 -7.87 8.40
CA GLU A 34 -21.18 -8.38 7.98
C GLU A 34 -22.18 -7.23 7.85
N HIS A 35 -23.29 -7.52 7.18
CA HIS A 35 -24.35 -6.55 6.94
C HIS A 35 -24.86 -5.96 8.27
N GLY A 36 -24.88 -4.62 8.35
CA GLY A 36 -25.32 -3.88 9.54
C GLY A 36 -24.20 -3.57 10.55
N MET A 37 -22.99 -4.10 10.36
CA MET A 37 -21.85 -3.76 11.22
C MET A 37 -21.40 -2.31 10.98
N PRO A 38 -21.22 -1.49 12.04
CA PRO A 38 -20.71 -0.13 11.91
C PRO A 38 -19.30 -0.11 11.30
N HIS A 39 -19.05 0.82 10.37
CA HIS A 39 -17.74 0.93 9.71
C HIS A 39 -16.57 1.09 10.68
N GLN A 40 -16.76 1.85 11.77
CA GLN A 40 -15.70 2.06 12.76
C GLN A 40 -15.37 0.77 13.51
N GLU A 41 -16.37 -0.04 13.86
CA GLU A 41 -16.16 -1.33 14.52
C GLU A 41 -15.39 -2.29 13.61
N THR A 42 -15.80 -2.38 12.36
CA THR A 42 -15.13 -3.18 11.33
C THR A 42 -13.67 -2.77 11.11
N PHE A 43 -13.37 -1.47 11.12
CA PHE A 43 -12.02 -0.95 10.97
C PHE A 43 -11.12 -1.34 12.14
N GLU A 44 -11.58 -1.09 13.38
CA GLU A 44 -10.82 -1.44 14.58
C GLU A 44 -10.61 -2.95 14.69
N LYS A 45 -11.62 -3.75 14.33
CA LYS A 45 -11.53 -5.22 14.33
C LYS A 45 -10.44 -5.74 13.41
N LEU A 46 -10.38 -5.22 12.17
CA LEU A 46 -9.33 -5.60 11.23
C LEU A 46 -7.96 -5.11 11.69
N LYS A 47 -7.87 -3.86 12.19
CA LYS A 47 -6.63 -3.32 12.75
C LYS A 47 -6.07 -4.22 13.85
N GLN A 48 -6.91 -4.58 14.81
CA GLN A 48 -6.51 -5.44 15.92
C GLN A 48 -6.07 -6.83 15.42
N ALA A 49 -6.82 -7.45 14.51
CA ALA A 49 -6.46 -8.75 13.97
C ALA A 49 -5.11 -8.75 13.24
N ILE A 50 -4.80 -7.68 12.50
CA ILE A 50 -3.51 -7.52 11.82
C ILE A 50 -2.39 -7.35 12.84
N VAL A 51 -2.59 -6.53 13.87
CA VAL A 51 -1.63 -6.34 14.96
C VAL A 51 -1.36 -7.65 15.70
N GLU A 52 -2.41 -8.43 16.00
CA GLU A 52 -2.27 -9.74 16.66
C GLU A 52 -1.55 -10.78 15.79
N ALA A 53 -1.84 -10.80 14.49
CA ALA A 53 -1.17 -11.68 13.53
C ALA A 53 0.29 -11.25 13.25
N SER A 54 0.63 -9.99 13.48
CA SER A 54 1.97 -9.42 13.27
C SER A 54 2.79 -9.52 14.55
N GLN A 55 3.50 -10.62 14.77
CA GLN A 55 4.26 -10.85 16.00
C GLN A 55 5.51 -9.95 16.17
N HIS A 56 5.95 -9.24 15.14
CA HIS A 56 7.09 -8.33 15.18
C HIS A 56 6.85 -7.10 14.30
N ASP A 57 7.12 -5.94 14.92
CA ASP A 57 7.24 -4.60 14.36
C ASP A 57 5.96 -3.72 14.33
N PRO A 58 5.70 -2.97 15.41
CA PRO A 58 4.78 -1.84 15.38
C PRO A 58 5.46 -0.65 14.68
N ASP A 59 5.21 -0.46 13.39
CA ASP A 59 5.56 0.79 12.69
C ASP A 59 4.41 1.25 11.78
N PRO A 60 4.26 2.56 11.59
CA PRO A 60 3.55 3.49 12.46
C PRO A 60 2.10 3.64 11.97
N ASP A 61 1.16 3.88 12.88
CA ASP A 61 -0.32 3.89 12.68
C ASP A 61 -0.87 4.45 11.35
N ASN A 62 -0.17 5.34 10.63
CA ASN A 62 -0.60 5.85 9.32
C ASN A 62 -0.56 4.82 8.18
N GLN A 63 0.50 4.02 8.06
CA GLN A 63 0.63 3.12 6.90
C GLN A 63 -0.38 1.97 6.98
N LEU A 64 -0.59 1.41 8.18
CA LEU A 64 -1.60 0.37 8.39
C LEU A 64 -3.01 0.92 8.18
N SER A 65 -3.28 2.13 8.66
CA SER A 65 -4.59 2.79 8.47
C SER A 65 -4.93 2.94 6.97
N ASP A 66 -3.97 3.40 6.16
CA ASP A 66 -4.16 3.57 4.72
C ASP A 66 -4.45 2.24 4.00
N VAL A 67 -3.74 1.16 4.37
CA VAL A 67 -3.97 -0.17 3.81
C VAL A 67 -5.36 -0.69 4.16
N ILE A 68 -5.79 -0.54 5.41
CA ILE A 68 -7.12 -0.96 5.87
C ILE A 68 -8.21 -0.15 5.16
N HIS A 69 -8.03 1.17 5.01
CA HIS A 69 -8.94 2.02 4.24
C HIS A 69 -9.03 1.60 2.78
N GLN A 70 -7.89 1.28 2.15
CA GLN A 70 -7.87 0.80 0.78
C GLN A 70 -8.57 -0.55 0.63
N PHE A 71 -8.35 -1.48 1.57
CA PHE A 71 -9.04 -2.77 1.59
C PHE A 71 -10.56 -2.59 1.57
N PHE A 72 -11.12 -1.79 2.49
CA PHE A 72 -12.56 -1.55 2.54
C PHE A 72 -13.10 -0.79 1.32
N THR A 73 -12.29 0.10 0.74
CA THR A 73 -12.64 0.77 -0.52
C THR A 73 -12.77 -0.24 -1.65
N ASP A 74 -11.81 -1.14 -1.79
CA ASP A 74 -11.81 -2.16 -2.84
C ASP A 74 -12.95 -3.17 -2.62
N MET A 75 -13.21 -3.59 -1.38
CA MET A 75 -14.35 -4.46 -1.06
C MET A 75 -15.69 -3.81 -1.41
N ARG A 76 -15.85 -2.50 -1.19
CA ARG A 76 -17.06 -1.77 -1.58
C ARG A 76 -17.19 -1.68 -3.10
N LEU A 77 -16.10 -1.36 -3.81
CA LEU A 77 -16.09 -1.31 -5.28
C LEU A 77 -16.38 -2.68 -5.90
N ALA A 78 -15.96 -3.76 -5.23
CA ALA A 78 -16.28 -5.14 -5.62
C ALA A 78 -17.71 -5.58 -5.24
N GLY A 79 -18.53 -4.72 -4.63
CA GLY A 79 -19.88 -5.04 -4.21
C GLY A 79 -19.95 -6.03 -3.02
N ARG A 80 -18.86 -6.18 -2.26
CA ARG A 80 -18.79 -7.05 -1.06
C ARG A 80 -19.24 -6.35 0.22
N MET A 81 -19.38 -5.01 0.19
CA MET A 81 -19.73 -4.15 1.34
C MET A 81 -20.87 -3.17 1.00
N ASP A 82 -21.81 -3.56 0.16
CA ASP A 82 -22.95 -2.72 -0.19
C ASP A 82 -24.10 -2.87 0.81
N VAL A 83 -24.30 -1.84 1.63
CA VAL A 83 -25.40 -1.73 2.61
C VAL A 83 -26.79 -1.60 1.97
N SER A 84 -26.89 -1.39 0.66
CA SER A 84 -28.18 -1.26 -0.04
C SER A 84 -28.72 -2.59 -0.60
N VAL A 85 -27.96 -3.67 -0.52
CA VAL A 85 -28.32 -4.97 -1.10
C VAL A 85 -28.85 -5.91 -0.01
N GLU A 86 -30.16 -6.17 0.00
CA GLU A 86 -30.86 -7.06 0.95
C GLU A 86 -30.32 -8.50 1.00
N SER A 87 -29.60 -8.92 -0.05
CA SER A 87 -29.02 -10.27 -0.15
C SER A 87 -27.55 -10.19 -0.55
N MET A 88 -26.73 -9.59 0.31
CA MET A 88 -25.30 -9.74 0.14
C MET A 88 -24.89 -11.18 0.41
N PRO A 89 -24.17 -11.83 -0.52
CA PRO A 89 -24.13 -13.28 -0.55
C PRO A 89 -23.39 -13.87 0.66
N TYR A 90 -22.34 -13.23 1.18
CA TYR A 90 -21.53 -13.72 2.31
C TYR A 90 -20.77 -12.57 2.99
N PRO A 91 -20.49 -12.67 4.32
CA PRO A 91 -19.66 -11.70 5.04
C PRO A 91 -18.26 -11.56 4.42
N VAL A 92 -17.57 -10.47 4.78
CA VAL A 92 -16.14 -10.29 4.50
C VAL A 92 -15.36 -10.89 5.66
N THR A 93 -14.40 -11.75 5.32
CA THR A 93 -13.64 -12.55 6.27
C THR A 93 -12.13 -12.39 6.06
N GLY A 94 -11.33 -13.00 6.93
CA GLY A 94 -9.88 -13.06 6.74
C GLY A 94 -9.47 -13.70 5.42
N LEU A 95 -10.32 -14.53 4.78
CA LEU A 95 -10.07 -15.04 3.44
C LEU A 95 -9.94 -13.91 2.40
N GLU A 96 -10.83 -12.93 2.42
CA GLU A 96 -10.78 -11.77 1.52
C GLU A 96 -9.50 -10.97 1.74
N TRP A 97 -9.12 -10.73 2.99
CA TRP A 97 -7.86 -10.07 3.32
C TRP A 97 -6.65 -10.86 2.79
N ASN A 98 -6.58 -12.15 3.11
CA ASN A 98 -5.50 -13.05 2.71
C ASN A 98 -5.38 -13.19 1.19
N THR A 99 -6.49 -13.01 0.48
CA THR A 99 -6.52 -12.98 -0.98
C THR A 99 -6.07 -11.64 -1.50
N TRP A 100 -6.62 -10.53 -0.99
CA TRP A 100 -6.39 -9.17 -1.49
C TRP A 100 -4.99 -8.65 -1.18
N TYR A 101 -4.51 -8.81 0.06
CA TYR A 101 -3.31 -8.12 0.56
C TYR A 101 -2.03 -8.48 -0.22
N PRO A 102 -1.76 -9.76 -0.58
CA PRO A 102 -0.62 -10.09 -1.42
C PRO A 102 -0.66 -9.43 -2.80
N PHE A 103 -1.83 -9.26 -3.42
CA PHE A 103 -1.94 -8.55 -4.70
C PHE A 103 -1.72 -7.05 -4.55
N TYR A 104 -2.25 -6.48 -3.47
CA TYR A 104 -2.03 -5.06 -3.13
C TYR A 104 -0.53 -4.76 -2.95
N LEU A 105 0.20 -5.60 -2.21
CA LEU A 105 1.66 -5.45 -2.04
C LEU A 105 2.41 -5.51 -3.38
N ARG A 106 2.08 -6.47 -4.25
CA ARG A 106 2.69 -6.54 -5.59
C ARG A 106 2.40 -5.31 -6.45
N ARG A 107 1.21 -4.73 -6.33
CA ARG A 107 0.86 -3.48 -7.04
C ARG A 107 1.73 -2.33 -6.53
N LEU A 108 1.86 -2.17 -5.22
CA LEU A 108 2.74 -1.15 -4.63
C LEU A 108 4.20 -1.31 -5.07
N GLU A 109 4.72 -2.54 -5.08
CA GLU A 109 6.08 -2.82 -5.56
C GLU A 109 6.27 -2.44 -7.03
N ALA A 110 5.29 -2.78 -7.88
CA ALA A 110 5.31 -2.43 -9.30
C ALA A 110 5.26 -0.92 -9.52
N ASP A 111 4.40 -0.22 -8.78
CA ASP A 111 4.24 1.24 -8.87
C ASP A 111 5.52 1.95 -8.38
N ALA A 112 6.11 1.49 -7.28
CA ALA A 112 7.37 2.01 -6.76
C ALA A 112 8.51 1.83 -7.76
N LYS A 113 8.59 0.66 -8.40
CA LYS A 113 9.57 0.38 -9.44
C LYS A 113 9.38 1.30 -10.65
N ALA A 114 8.15 1.46 -11.14
CA ALA A 114 7.85 2.32 -12.27
C ALA A 114 8.19 3.79 -11.97
N ALA A 115 7.86 4.27 -10.77
CA ALA A 115 8.22 5.62 -10.34
C ALA A 115 9.74 5.83 -10.28
N HIS A 116 10.49 4.84 -9.79
CA HIS A 116 11.95 4.89 -9.77
C HIS A 116 12.53 4.96 -11.19
N GLU A 117 12.05 4.12 -12.11
CA GLU A 117 12.49 4.13 -13.51
C GLU A 117 12.18 5.46 -14.21
N ALA A 118 10.99 6.01 -14.00
CA ALA A 118 10.60 7.32 -14.55
C ALA A 118 11.48 8.46 -14.01
N ALA A 119 11.84 8.42 -12.72
CA ALA A 119 12.75 9.38 -12.13
C ALA A 119 14.14 9.32 -12.77
N LEU A 120 14.69 8.10 -12.95
CA LEU A 120 15.98 7.91 -13.61
C LEU A 120 15.98 8.46 -15.06
N GLN A 121 14.90 8.23 -15.81
CA GLN A 121 14.76 8.76 -17.18
C GLN A 121 14.73 10.29 -17.20
N THR A 122 13.92 10.90 -16.32
CA THR A 122 13.82 12.36 -16.20
C THR A 122 15.18 12.98 -15.86
N HIS A 123 15.94 12.37 -14.95
CA HIS A 123 17.28 12.84 -14.61
C HIS A 123 18.28 12.68 -15.76
N ALA A 124 18.22 11.57 -16.51
CA ALA A 124 19.08 11.36 -17.68
C ALA A 124 18.79 12.38 -18.79
N GLU A 125 17.52 12.70 -19.03
CA GLU A 125 17.11 13.72 -19.99
C GLU A 125 17.57 15.12 -19.57
N ALA A 126 17.38 15.50 -18.30
CA ALA A 126 17.86 16.77 -17.77
C ALA A 126 19.39 16.91 -17.92
N ALA A 127 20.14 15.84 -17.63
CA ALA A 127 21.59 15.83 -17.79
C ALA A 127 22.02 16.00 -19.26
N ARG A 128 21.31 15.39 -20.21
CA ARG A 128 21.56 15.55 -21.66
C ARG A 128 21.31 16.99 -22.10
N MET A 129 20.20 17.59 -21.69
CA MET A 129 19.88 18.99 -22.01
C MET A 129 20.94 19.97 -21.44
N GLU A 130 21.45 19.71 -20.24
CA GLU A 130 22.46 20.56 -19.62
C GLU A 130 23.86 20.38 -20.23
N ALA A 131 24.16 19.22 -20.81
CA ALA A 131 25.39 18.99 -21.57
C ALA A 131 25.35 19.71 -22.92
N ASP A 132 24.22 19.63 -23.63
CA ASP A 132 24.01 20.32 -24.91
C ASP A 132 24.12 21.85 -24.76
N ARG A 133 23.50 22.41 -23.71
CA ARG A 133 23.59 23.84 -23.37
C ARG A 133 25.01 24.32 -23.04
N ARG A 134 25.92 23.42 -22.66
CA ARG A 134 27.32 23.75 -22.31
C ARG A 134 28.30 23.51 -23.48
N GLY A 135 27.86 22.82 -24.53
CA GLY A 135 28.63 22.60 -25.76
C GLY A 135 28.48 23.73 -26.80
N HIS A 136 27.54 24.64 -26.57
CA HIS A 136 27.33 25.89 -27.30
C HIS A 136 27.87 27.09 -26.51
#